data_AF-A0A7R9SWA5-F1
#
_entry.id   AF-A0A7R9SWA5-F1
#
_cell.length_a   1.000
_cell.length_b   1.000
_cell.length_c   1.000
_cell.angle_alpha   90.00
_cell.angle_beta   90.00
_cell.angle_gamma   90.00
#
_symmetry.space_group_name_H-M   'P 1'
#
loop_
_entity.id
_entity.type
_entity.pdbx_description
1 polymer ?
#
loop_
_entity_poly.entity_id
_entity_poly.type
_entity_poly.pdbx_seq_one_letter_code
_entity_poly.pdbx_strand_id
1 'polypeptide(L)'
;RPDLVYQDWTTRKVPVMEAAIRAKFTQHNAPRRALLNTGRRRLVEDSVVDSYWGGGRDRGGLNHLGRLLMELREELRMQESVQRADVLRVAASLERDRAPSWEDGRNDL
;
A
#
# COMPACT_ATOMS: atom_id res chain seq x y z
N ARG A 1 -9.27 23.90 -26.66
CA ARG A 1 -10.25 24.51 -25.74
C ARG A 1 -9.58 24.71 -24.37
N PRO A 2 -8.71 25.73 -24.24
CA PRO A 2 -8.01 26.02 -22.97
C PRO A 2 -8.97 26.41 -21.84
N ASP A 3 -10.18 26.86 -22.22
CA ASP A 3 -11.32 27.21 -21.38
C ASP A 3 -11.87 26.08 -20.50
N LEU A 4 -11.56 24.81 -20.83
CA LEU A 4 -12.02 23.64 -20.06
C LEU A 4 -11.07 23.24 -18.92
N VAL A 5 -9.91 23.90 -18.80
CA VAL A 5 -8.95 23.62 -17.73
C VAL A 5 -9.32 24.44 -16.50
N TYR A 6 -9.46 23.77 -15.35
CA TYR A 6 -9.66 24.45 -14.08
C TYR A 6 -8.54 25.47 -13.83
N GLN A 7 -8.90 26.71 -13.49
CA GLN A 7 -7.92 27.77 -13.26
C GLN A 7 -6.94 27.44 -12.13
N ASP A 8 -7.36 26.61 -11.18
CA ASP A 8 -6.55 26.12 -10.05
C ASP A 8 -6.00 24.70 -10.26
N TRP A 9 -5.94 24.21 -11.52
CA TRP A 9 -5.43 22.87 -11.82
C TRP A 9 -4.02 22.61 -11.25
N THR A 10 -3.17 23.64 -11.24
CA THR A 10 -1.80 23.55 -10.71
C THR A 10 -1.75 23.10 -9.25
N THR A 11 -2.73 23.47 -8.43
CA THR A 11 -2.81 23.05 -7.02
C THR A 11 -3.59 21.75 -6.84
N ARG A 12 -4.57 21.46 -7.72
CA ARG A 12 -5.42 20.26 -7.63
C ARG A 12 -4.80 18.99 -8.19
N LYS A 13 -3.83 19.09 -9.10
CA LYS A 13 -3.28 17.94 -9.81
C LYS A 13 -2.69 16.86 -8.89
N VAL A 14 -2.08 17.24 -7.76
CA VAL A 14 -1.48 16.27 -6.82
C VAL A 14 -2.55 15.47 -6.07
N PRO A 15 -3.52 16.10 -5.36
CA PRO A 15 -4.62 15.36 -4.73
C PRO A 15 -5.41 14.48 -5.70
N VAL A 16 -5.66 14.95 -6.93
CA VAL A 16 -6.38 14.17 -7.95
C VAL A 16 -5.57 12.95 -8.38
N MET A 17 -4.26 13.10 -8.59
CA MET A 17 -3.38 11.99 -8.93
C MET A 17 -3.29 10.98 -7.78
N GLU A 18 -3.18 11.45 -6.54
CA GLU A 18 -3.17 10.60 -5.36
C GLU A 18 -4.45 9.75 -5.30
N ALA A 19 -5.63 10.37 -5.45
CA ALA A 19 -6.91 9.66 -5.47
C ALA A 19 -6.96 8.59 -6.58
N ALA A 20 -6.48 8.91 -7.77
CA ALA A 20 -6.44 7.97 -8.89
C ALA A 20 -5.49 6.79 -8.64
N ILE A 21 -4.30 7.05 -8.09
CA ILE A 21 -3.34 6.00 -7.70
C ILE A 21 -3.96 5.11 -6.63
N ARG A 22 -4.51 5.70 -5.56
CA ARG A 22 -5.19 4.95 -4.49
C ARG A 22 -6.27 4.05 -5.04
N ALA A 23 -7.15 4.57 -5.90
CA ALA A 23 -8.20 3.76 -6.53
C ALA A 23 -7.61 2.60 -7.34
N LYS A 24 -6.65 2.86 -8.23
CA LYS A 24 -6.03 1.85 -9.08
C LYS A 24 -5.39 0.70 -8.29
N PHE A 25 -4.66 1.01 -7.22
CA PHE A 25 -3.91 0.02 -6.46
C PHE A 25 -4.72 -0.65 -5.33
N THR A 26 -5.87 -0.07 -4.93
CA THR A 26 -6.77 -0.72 -3.96
C THR A 26 -7.85 -1.57 -4.63
N GLN A 27 -8.31 -1.19 -5.83
CA GLN A 27 -9.35 -1.92 -6.56
C GLN A 27 -8.82 -3.13 -7.34
N HIS A 28 -7.53 -3.16 -7.66
CA HIS A 28 -6.95 -4.22 -8.51
C HIS A 28 -5.76 -4.91 -7.84
N ASN A 29 -5.87 -6.23 -7.66
CA ASN A 29 -4.85 -7.05 -7.00
C ASN A 29 -3.50 -7.11 -7.74
N ALA A 30 -3.51 -7.16 -9.08
CA ALA A 30 -2.28 -7.26 -9.87
C ALA A 30 -1.34 -6.04 -9.68
N PRO A 31 -1.79 -4.78 -9.90
CA PRO A 31 -0.95 -3.62 -9.66
C PRO A 31 -0.60 -3.47 -8.17
N ARG A 32 -1.52 -3.77 -7.24
CA ARG A 32 -1.24 -3.80 -5.80
C ARG A 32 -0.01 -4.67 -5.48
N ARG A 33 -0.04 -5.92 -5.95
CA ARG A 33 1.05 -6.88 -5.76
C ARG A 33 2.35 -6.41 -6.41
N ALA A 34 2.27 -5.88 -7.64
CA ALA A 34 3.44 -5.32 -8.31
C ALA A 34 4.10 -4.20 -7.49
N LEU A 35 3.29 -3.30 -6.91
CA LEU A 35 3.79 -2.22 -6.05
C LEU A 35 4.45 -2.77 -4.77
N LEU A 36 3.81 -3.71 -4.09
CA LEU A 36 4.37 -4.31 -2.86
C LEU A 36 5.67 -5.08 -3.13
N ASN A 37 5.74 -5.80 -4.26
CA ASN A 37 6.91 -6.55 -4.72
C ASN A 37 8.11 -5.66 -5.04
N THR A 38 7.91 -4.34 -5.19
CA THR A 38 9.04 -3.40 -5.31
C THR A 38 9.91 -3.34 -4.05
N GLY A 39 9.45 -3.91 -2.92
CA GLY A 39 10.25 -3.96 -1.70
C GLY A 39 10.51 -2.54 -1.18
N ARG A 40 11.74 -2.28 -0.72
CA ARG A 40 12.13 -0.94 -0.24
C ARG A 40 12.79 -0.08 -1.32
N ARG A 41 12.76 -0.53 -2.58
CA ARG A 41 13.41 0.19 -3.69
C ARG A 41 12.73 1.53 -3.93
N ARG A 42 13.53 2.54 -4.26
CA ARG A 42 13.03 3.84 -4.70
C ARG A 42 12.37 3.69 -6.07
N LEU A 43 11.18 4.26 -6.23
CA LEU A 43 10.47 4.31 -7.50
C LEU A 43 10.66 5.68 -8.12
N VAL A 44 11.10 5.68 -9.39
CA VAL A 44 11.25 6.87 -10.21
C VAL A 44 10.66 6.56 -11.57
N GLU A 45 9.76 7.42 -12.04
CA GLU A 45 9.28 7.35 -13.42
C GLU A 45 10.38 7.89 -14.34
N ASP A 46 10.77 7.09 -15.35
CA ASP A 46 11.97 7.33 -16.17
C ASP A 46 11.65 8.19 -17.40
N SER A 47 10.92 9.30 -17.20
CA SER A 47 10.70 10.29 -18.24
C SER A 47 11.81 11.34 -18.25
N VAL A 48 12.43 11.51 -19.41
CA VAL A 48 13.41 12.57 -19.66
C VAL A 48 12.76 13.96 -19.81
N VAL A 49 11.46 14.01 -20.11
CA VAL A 49 10.73 15.26 -20.35
C VAL A 49 9.87 15.70 -19.16
N ASP A 50 9.43 14.76 -18.33
CA ASP A 50 8.59 15.07 -17.18
C ASP A 50 9.45 15.22 -15.91
N SER A 51 9.78 16.46 -15.58
CA SER A 51 10.49 16.81 -14.35
C SER A 51 9.56 16.98 -13.14
N TYR A 52 8.24 16.95 -13.32
CA TYR A 52 7.27 17.13 -12.23
C TYR A 52 6.85 15.77 -11.64
N TRP A 53 6.31 14.88 -12.46
CA TRP A 53 5.92 13.54 -12.02
C TRP A 53 7.09 12.56 -12.03
N GLY A 54 8.02 12.75 -12.97
CA GLY A 54 9.14 11.85 -13.24
C GLY A 54 10.49 12.33 -12.76
N GLY A 55 11.52 11.61 -13.20
CA GLY A 55 12.93 11.87 -12.91
C GLY A 55 13.53 13.02 -13.70
N GLY A 56 12.94 13.43 -14.83
CA GLY A 56 13.51 14.42 -15.73
C GLY A 56 14.85 13.98 -16.36
N ARG A 57 15.33 14.80 -17.30
CA ARG A 57 16.54 14.53 -18.11
C ARG A 57 17.77 14.10 -17.30
N ASP A 58 18.04 14.77 -16.18
CA ASP A 58 19.25 14.55 -15.38
C ASP A 58 18.97 13.84 -14.03
N ARG A 59 17.85 13.11 -13.93
CA ARG A 59 17.36 12.49 -12.68
C ARG A 59 17.12 13.49 -11.51
N GLY A 60 17.07 14.78 -11.80
CA GLY A 60 16.81 15.88 -10.86
C GLY A 60 15.33 16.29 -10.73
N GLY A 61 14.42 15.58 -11.40
CA GLY A 61 12.98 15.84 -11.33
C GLY A 61 12.39 15.60 -9.94
N LEU A 62 11.21 16.18 -9.70
CA LEU A 62 10.52 16.15 -8.41
C LEU A 62 10.03 14.75 -8.04
N ASN A 63 9.82 13.88 -9.03
CA ASN A 63 9.39 12.49 -8.84
C ASN A 63 8.10 12.38 -8.00
N HIS A 64 7.12 13.26 -8.22
CA HIS A 64 5.87 13.25 -7.45
C HIS A 64 5.14 11.90 -7.56
N LEU A 65 5.13 11.27 -8.74
CA LEU A 65 4.46 9.99 -8.94
C LEU A 65 5.13 8.88 -8.12
N GLY A 66 6.46 8.81 -8.18
CA GLY A 66 7.22 7.83 -7.41
C GLY A 66 7.02 8.00 -5.91
N ARG A 67 6.95 9.24 -5.41
CA ARG A 67 6.68 9.55 -3.99
C ARG A 67 5.31 9.04 -3.55
N LEU A 68 4.24 9.40 -4.28
CA LEU A 68 2.87 8.94 -3.99
C LEU A 68 2.76 7.40 -4.00
N LEU A 69 3.41 6.73 -4.95
CA LEU A 69 3.44 5.26 -5.01
C LEU A 69 4.16 4.65 -3.80
N MET A 70 5.27 5.24 -3.37
CA MET A 70 6.03 4.76 -2.21
C MET A 70 5.27 4.99 -0.89
N GLU A 71 4.60 6.13 -0.74
CA GLU A 71 3.71 6.40 0.41
C GLU A 71 2.59 5.37 0.49
N LEU A 72 1.85 5.18 -0.61
CA LEU A 72 0.79 4.17 -0.69
C LEU A 72 1.31 2.75 -0.42
N ARG A 73 2.52 2.41 -0.89
CA ARG A 73 3.13 1.10 -0.64
C ARG A 73 3.31 0.85 0.86
N GLU A 74 3.78 1.83 1.62
CA GLU A 74 3.98 1.66 3.06
C GLU A 74 2.64 1.53 3.79
N GLU A 75 1.62 2.29 3.38
CA GLU A 75 0.26 2.14 3.93
C GLU A 75 -0.33 0.75 3.68
N LEU A 76 -0.23 0.23 2.45
CA LEU A 76 -0.71 -1.11 2.12
C LEU A 76 0.02 -2.21 2.90
N ARG A 77 1.33 -2.04 3.15
CA ARG A 77 2.10 -2.95 4.02
C ARG A 77 1.62 -2.93 5.46
N MET A 78 1.37 -1.74 6.01
CA MET A 78 0.84 -1.60 7.36
C MET A 78 -0.51 -2.32 7.46
N GLN A 79 -1.41 -2.12 6.50
CA GLN A 79 -2.69 -2.82 6.44
C GLN A 79 -2.52 -4.34 6.42
N GLU A 80 -1.65 -4.89 5.57
CA GLU A 80 -1.39 -6.34 5.50
C GLU A 80 -0.78 -6.89 6.79
N SER A 81 0.07 -6.11 7.46
CA SER A 81 0.68 -6.49 8.74
C SER A 81 -0.35 -6.57 9.87
N VAL A 82 -1.27 -5.60 9.94
CA VAL A 82 -2.35 -5.54 10.92
C VAL A 82 -3.31 -6.70 10.69
N GLN A 83 -3.76 -6.89 9.44
CA GLN A 83 -4.65 -7.99 9.06
C GLN A 83 -4.05 -9.36 9.40
N ARG A 84 -2.76 -9.56 9.14
CA ARG A 84 -2.07 -10.80 9.49
C ARG A 84 -1.99 -11.01 11.00
N ALA A 85 -1.68 -9.96 11.77
CA ALA A 85 -1.64 -10.04 13.23
C ALA A 85 -3.01 -10.41 13.81
N ASP A 86 -4.10 -9.83 13.28
CA ASP A 86 -5.46 -10.13 13.72
C ASP A 86 -5.84 -11.59 13.45
N VAL A 87 -5.52 -12.10 12.26
CA VAL A 87 -5.74 -13.52 11.92
C VAL A 87 -4.99 -14.44 12.89
N LEU A 88 -3.72 -14.13 13.20
CA LEU A 88 -2.92 -14.93 14.13
C LEU A 88 -3.48 -14.90 15.56
N ARG A 89 -3.99 -13.75 16.02
CA ARG A 89 -4.65 -13.63 17.34
C ARG A 89 -5.90 -14.49 17.42
N VAL A 90 -6.73 -14.47 16.37
CA VAL A 90 -7.95 -15.29 16.31
C VAL A 90 -7.61 -16.78 16.31
N ALA A 91 -6.65 -17.21 15.48
CA ALA A 91 -6.21 -18.59 15.41
C ALA A 91 -5.70 -19.10 16.78
N ALA A 92 -4.85 -18.32 17.45
CA ALA A 92 -4.32 -18.67 18.77
C ALA A 92 -5.40 -18.77 19.86
N SER A 93 -6.49 -17.99 19.76
CA SER A 93 -7.62 -18.12 20.70
C SER A 93 -8.43 -19.39 20.45
N LEU A 94 -8.69 -19.76 19.20
CA LEU A 94 -9.41 -20.99 18.87
C LEU A 94 -8.65 -22.25 19.28
N GLU A 95 -7.32 -22.23 19.20
CA GLU A 95 -6.48 -23.35 19.64
C GLU A 95 -6.52 -23.55 21.16
N ARG A 96 -6.63 -22.48 21.95
CA ARG A 96 -6.79 -22.56 23.42
C ARG A 96 -8.12 -23.20 23.82
N ASP A 97 -9.20 -22.85 23.11
CA ASP A 97 -10.54 -23.40 23.38
C ASP A 97 -10.70 -24.85 22.92
N ARG A 98 -9.74 -25.37 22.14
CA ARG A 98 -9.74 -26.75 21.61
C ARG A 98 -8.91 -27.72 22.46
N ALA A 99 -8.35 -27.28 23.59
CA ALA A 99 -7.65 -28.17 24.52
C ALA A 99 -8.62 -29.27 25.00
N PRO A 100 -8.26 -30.57 24.87
CA PRO A 100 -9.17 -31.64 25.24
C PRO A 100 -9.35 -31.71 26.77
N SER A 101 -10.59 -31.78 27.22
CA SER A 101 -10.94 -32.10 28.60
C SER A 101 -10.64 -33.58 28.89
N TRP A 102 -9.40 -33.90 29.26
CA TRP A 102 -9.08 -35.19 29.87
C TRP A 102 -8.21 -35.08 31.14
N GLU A 103 -7.90 -33.88 31.63
CA GLU A 103 -7.10 -33.70 32.86
C GLU A 103 -7.88 -33.81 34.18
N ASP A 104 -9.19 -34.04 34.17
CA ASP A 104 -9.97 -34.35 35.39
C ASP A 104 -10.17 -35.87 35.55
N GLY A 105 -9.05 -36.56 35.77
CA GLY A 105 -9.00 -37.98 36.07
C GLY A 105 -8.08 -38.22 37.24
N ARG A 106 -8.52 -37.84 38.46
CA ARG A 106 -7.93 -38.29 39.71
C ARG A 106 -7.79 -39.81 39.65
N ASN A 107 -6.57 -40.29 39.55
CA ASN A 107 -6.28 -41.70 39.68
C ASN A 107 -6.14 -41.96 41.18
N ASP A 108 -7.30 -42.16 41.82
CA ASP A 108 -7.41 -42.65 43.18
C ASP A 108 -7.04 -44.15 43.17
N LEU A 109 -5.77 -44.45 43.46
CA LEU A 109 -5.28 -45.77 43.88
C LEU A 109 -4.30 -45.61 45.04
#